data_AF-A0A6L6BP27-F1
#
_entry.id   AF-A0A6L6BP27-F1
#
_cell.length_a   1.000
_cell.length_b   1.000
_cell.length_c   1.000
_cell.angle_alpha   90.00
_cell.angle_beta   90.00
_cell.angle_gamma   90.00
#
_symmetry.space_group_name_H-M   'P 1'
#
loop_
_entity.id
_entity.type
_entity.pdbx_description
1 polymer ?
#
loop_
_entity_poly.entity_id
_entity_poly.type
_entity_poly.pdbx_seq_one_letter_code
_entity_poly.pdbx_strand_id
1 'polypeptide(L)'
;MKLEGLSPQGRGVNFNVEIPLIVVRLTEIAQRRQLVDISIDSENIVVDPDRLLFDKGTWYLIATPVGEKKMRAIKCARIGADFSITEDVSSAKRKKLSNRELRHLVHNVEGSDLEATVIVDALAAGMSWWDTRVVETESMSDGRLRITVVVDDPARFRGWVLGFGTHAVVEGPTSLRDGFMTWLDDLLKPGADIPNLPERPSAAPTRPGPRPLAERLQRLLSILPWLRLRGSISVDELAGMLGIEAKHLFKDLEYASMCGVPPYTHDALFDFSVSDGEVLFHGTSVSFGPIRRSKTLMTRGVKLTPRQATAVAVALAGHDAVAGDLAIRNDAVNSLRAKLEGVLGDLPVNIRLEDAPLLHEVKNSIEAARQIKVVYVNGEEEVTERILNPLLIFVDRGESYLIADDLVTGEQERVFRVDRLLECNETGYSFESRPVVFERWKFRGTVLDAELYIAPGNEWVLDRIETKDHIINEDGSMFLWVEVASRGWLGRLLLRCGGASCVVSPDSLQGVVAERAQEIRAQYV
;
A
#
# COMPACT_ATOMS: atom_id res chain seq x y z
N MET A 1 -19.34 27.23 -9.78
CA MET A 1 -19.58 26.45 -11.01
C MET A 1 -19.85 25.02 -10.56
N LYS A 2 -21.06 24.48 -10.82
CA LYS A 2 -21.47 23.15 -10.32
C LYS A 2 -20.56 22.07 -10.91
N LEU A 3 -19.83 21.37 -10.05
CA LEU A 3 -18.97 20.24 -10.39
C LEU A 3 -19.83 18.96 -10.40
N GLU A 4 -20.45 18.64 -11.53
CA GLU A 4 -21.07 17.34 -11.78
C GLU A 4 -20.20 16.58 -12.79
N GLY A 5 -19.70 15.38 -12.43
CA GLY A 5 -19.19 14.45 -13.44
C GLY A 5 -17.94 13.60 -13.17
N LEU A 6 -17.43 13.49 -11.93
CA LEU A 6 -16.29 12.60 -11.64
C LEU A 6 -16.76 11.40 -10.80
N SER A 7 -16.98 10.27 -11.47
CA SER A 7 -17.23 8.97 -10.82
C SER A 7 -15.91 8.41 -10.29
N PRO A 8 -15.82 7.95 -9.03
CA PRO A 8 -14.56 7.51 -8.43
C PRO A 8 -14.18 6.13 -9.00
N GLN A 9 -13.03 6.06 -9.68
CA GLN A 9 -12.36 4.81 -10.05
C GLN A 9 -11.11 4.69 -9.20
N GLY A 10 -11.03 3.57 -8.48
CA GLY A 10 -10.22 3.49 -7.27
C GLY A 10 -8.81 2.97 -7.46
N ARG A 11 -7.93 3.43 -6.58
CA ARG A 11 -6.73 2.73 -6.12
C ARG A 11 -6.39 3.23 -4.71
N GLY A 12 -6.89 2.53 -3.70
CA GLY A 12 -6.50 2.75 -2.31
C GLY A 12 -5.10 2.16 -2.08
N VAL A 13 -4.15 2.99 -1.65
CA VAL A 13 -2.86 2.52 -1.16
C VAL A 13 -3.09 1.87 0.21
N ASN A 14 -2.57 0.66 0.36
CA ASN A 14 -2.69 -0.14 1.58
C ASN A 14 -1.54 0.28 2.51
N PHE A 15 -1.85 0.99 3.59
CA PHE A 15 -0.84 1.63 4.44
C PHE A 15 -0.75 1.13 5.88
N ASN A 16 -1.58 0.18 6.25
CA ASN A 16 -1.47 -0.61 7.47
C ASN A 16 -2.36 -1.80 7.19
N VAL A 17 -1.85 -3.02 7.29
CA VAL A 17 -2.27 -4.00 8.30
C VAL A 17 -1.33 -5.21 8.15
N GLU A 18 -1.07 -5.91 9.26
CA GLU A 18 -0.67 -7.33 9.34
C GLU A 18 -1.64 -8.30 8.61
N ILE A 19 -2.62 -7.77 7.84
CA ILE A 19 -3.61 -8.50 7.04
C ILE A 19 -3.00 -9.58 6.14
N PRO A 20 -1.82 -9.41 5.50
CA PRO A 20 -1.30 -10.45 4.63
C PRO A 20 -1.15 -11.79 5.37
N LEU A 21 -0.51 -11.78 6.54
CA LEU A 21 -0.19 -13.01 7.25
C LEU A 21 -1.44 -13.67 7.85
N ILE A 22 -2.33 -12.88 8.47
CA ILE A 22 -3.56 -13.42 9.05
C ILE A 22 -4.51 -13.96 7.97
N VAL A 23 -4.62 -13.30 6.80
CA VAL A 23 -5.48 -13.79 5.72
C VAL A 23 -4.90 -15.06 5.10
N VAL A 24 -3.59 -15.18 4.92
CA VAL A 24 -2.94 -16.41 4.42
C VAL A 24 -3.17 -17.56 5.38
N ARG A 25 -2.86 -17.36 6.67
CA ARG A 25 -3.03 -18.38 7.71
C ARG A 25 -4.50 -18.79 7.87
N LEU A 26 -5.43 -17.85 7.92
CA LEU A 26 -6.86 -18.16 8.00
C LEU A 26 -7.38 -18.84 6.72
N THR A 27 -6.81 -18.52 5.55
CA THR A 27 -7.14 -19.21 4.29
C THR A 27 -6.74 -20.68 4.39
N GLU A 28 -5.54 -20.94 4.88
CA GLU A 28 -5.03 -22.29 5.08
C GLU A 28 -5.86 -23.06 6.10
N ILE A 29 -6.13 -22.48 7.28
CA ILE A 29 -6.96 -23.09 8.33
C ILE A 29 -8.35 -23.44 7.78
N ALA A 30 -8.99 -22.53 7.03
CA ALA A 30 -10.28 -22.77 6.40
C ALA A 30 -10.24 -23.90 5.36
N GLN A 31 -9.13 -24.04 4.63
CA GLN A 31 -8.90 -25.14 3.68
C GLN A 31 -8.67 -26.47 4.40
N ARG A 32 -7.86 -26.47 5.46
CA ARG A 32 -7.56 -27.64 6.32
C ARG A 32 -8.74 -28.04 7.22
N ARG A 33 -9.78 -27.20 7.30
CA ARG A 33 -10.99 -27.40 8.11
C ARG A 33 -10.71 -27.46 9.61
N GLN A 34 -9.70 -26.76 10.09
CA GLN A 34 -9.36 -26.72 11.50
C GLN A 34 -10.19 -25.65 12.22
N LEU A 35 -10.58 -25.91 13.47
CA LEU A 35 -11.16 -24.84 14.30
C LEU A 35 -10.03 -23.91 14.77
N VAL A 36 -10.40 -22.65 15.00
CA VAL A 36 -9.44 -21.62 15.40
C VAL A 36 -10.00 -20.81 16.55
N ASP A 37 -9.18 -20.60 17.57
CA ASP A 37 -9.47 -19.68 18.67
C ASP A 37 -8.94 -18.29 18.29
N ILE A 38 -9.86 -17.34 18.14
CA ILE A 38 -9.56 -15.96 17.73
C ILE A 38 -9.99 -14.99 18.82
N SER A 39 -9.20 -13.94 19.05
CA SER A 39 -9.58 -12.83 19.92
C SER A 39 -10.20 -11.70 19.09
N ILE A 40 -11.40 -11.25 19.44
CA ILE A 40 -12.10 -10.11 18.83
C ILE A 40 -12.43 -9.11 19.93
N ASP A 41 -11.92 -7.88 19.82
CA ASP A 41 -12.18 -6.80 20.80
C ASP A 41 -11.93 -7.24 22.26
N SER A 42 -10.87 -8.04 22.48
CA SER A 42 -10.48 -8.65 23.77
C SER A 42 -11.37 -9.78 24.30
N GLU A 43 -12.30 -10.31 23.49
CA GLU A 43 -13.05 -11.53 23.78
C GLU A 43 -12.56 -12.69 22.91
N ASN A 44 -12.29 -13.85 23.53
CA ASN A 44 -11.85 -15.04 22.80
C ASN A 44 -13.06 -15.87 22.35
N ILE A 45 -13.05 -16.28 21.09
CA ILE A 45 -14.10 -17.08 20.47
C ILE A 45 -13.51 -18.16 19.57
N VAL A 46 -13.95 -19.39 19.78
CA VAL A 46 -13.62 -20.51 18.90
C VAL A 46 -14.58 -20.53 17.73
N VAL A 47 -14.06 -20.54 16.51
CA VAL A 47 -14.85 -20.51 15.28
C VAL A 47 -14.47 -21.65 14.34
N ASP A 48 -15.44 -22.10 13.55
CA ASP A 48 -15.28 -22.98 12.39
C ASP A 48 -15.18 -22.11 11.12
N PRO A 49 -13.96 -21.87 10.58
CA PRO A 49 -13.74 -21.01 9.44
C PRO A 49 -14.17 -21.69 8.13
N ASP A 50 -15.10 -21.07 7.41
CA ASP A 50 -15.62 -21.61 6.14
C ASP A 50 -14.84 -21.05 4.94
N ARG A 51 -14.64 -19.72 4.88
CA ARG A 51 -13.86 -19.04 3.83
C ARG A 51 -13.50 -17.60 4.22
N LEU A 52 -12.57 -17.02 3.49
CA LEU A 52 -12.36 -15.56 3.47
C LEU A 52 -13.12 -14.91 2.30
N LEU A 53 -13.47 -13.65 2.49
CA LEU A 53 -14.16 -12.81 1.52
C LEU A 53 -13.59 -11.40 1.59
N PHE A 54 -13.22 -10.85 0.43
CA PHE A 54 -12.82 -9.44 0.33
C PHE A 54 -13.97 -8.62 -0.23
N ASP A 55 -14.38 -7.58 0.48
CA ASP A 55 -15.41 -6.64 0.04
C ASP A 55 -15.00 -5.21 0.39
N LYS A 56 -15.13 -4.29 -0.57
CA LYS A 56 -14.83 -2.85 -0.44
C LYS A 56 -13.51 -2.51 0.29
N GLY A 57 -12.43 -3.24 0.02
CA GLY A 57 -11.13 -2.94 0.64
C GLY A 57 -10.87 -3.66 1.97
N THR A 58 -11.84 -4.41 2.48
CA THR A 58 -11.74 -5.09 3.78
C THR A 58 -11.82 -6.61 3.60
N TRP A 59 -10.98 -7.34 4.34
CA TRP A 59 -11.04 -8.79 4.44
C TRP A 59 -11.95 -9.23 5.57
N TYR A 60 -12.79 -10.22 5.28
CA TYR A 60 -13.74 -10.82 6.21
C TYR A 60 -13.51 -12.33 6.29
N LEU A 61 -13.41 -12.85 7.50
CA LEU A 61 -13.52 -14.26 7.79
C LEU A 61 -15.01 -14.62 7.91
N ILE A 62 -15.49 -15.50 7.03
CA ILE A 62 -16.80 -16.12 7.15
C ILE A 62 -16.64 -17.39 7.97
N ALA A 63 -17.16 -17.39 9.19
CA ALA A 63 -17.02 -18.50 10.12
C ALA A 63 -18.31 -18.75 10.91
N THR A 64 -18.43 -19.95 11.47
CA THR A 64 -19.52 -20.29 12.40
C THR A 64 -18.93 -20.42 13.80
N PRO A 65 -19.29 -19.58 14.77
CA PRO A 65 -18.86 -19.78 16.15
C PRO A 65 -19.27 -21.15 16.67
N VAL A 66 -18.38 -21.79 17.43
CA VAL A 66 -18.68 -23.09 18.05
C VAL A 66 -19.85 -22.91 19.01
N GLY A 67 -20.88 -23.77 18.87
CA GLY A 67 -22.14 -23.66 19.62
C GLY A 67 -23.24 -22.87 18.89
N GLU A 68 -22.92 -22.14 17.82
CA GLU A 68 -23.89 -21.43 16.99
C GLU A 68 -24.24 -22.17 15.69
N LYS A 69 -25.42 -21.85 15.13
CA LYS A 69 -25.87 -22.41 13.83
C LYS A 69 -25.73 -21.45 12.65
N LYS A 70 -25.60 -20.15 12.94
CA LYS A 70 -25.52 -19.08 11.94
C LYS A 70 -24.07 -18.72 11.67
N MET A 71 -23.76 -18.49 10.40
CA MET A 71 -22.46 -17.94 9.99
C MET A 71 -22.43 -16.46 10.32
N ARG A 72 -21.25 -15.97 10.69
CA ARG A 72 -20.93 -14.57 10.91
C ARG A 72 -19.81 -14.16 9.95
N ALA A 73 -19.83 -12.89 9.53
CA ALA A 73 -18.71 -12.27 8.87
C ALA A 73 -17.94 -11.45 9.90
N ILE A 74 -16.64 -11.74 10.04
CA ILE A 74 -15.77 -11.14 11.04
C ILE A 74 -14.69 -10.36 10.28
N LYS A 75 -14.53 -9.06 10.55
CA LYS A 75 -13.46 -8.26 9.93
C LYS A 75 -12.10 -8.82 10.39
N CYS A 76 -11.24 -9.22 9.46
CA CYS A 76 -9.92 -9.76 9.81
C CYS A 76 -9.07 -8.76 10.60
N ALA A 77 -9.23 -7.46 10.36
CA ALA A 77 -8.55 -6.40 11.10
C ALA A 77 -8.94 -6.31 12.58
N ARG A 78 -10.05 -6.94 13.00
CA ARG A 78 -10.46 -7.03 14.42
C ARG A 78 -9.97 -8.29 15.11
N ILE A 79 -9.38 -9.22 14.37
CA ILE A 79 -8.83 -10.43 14.95
C ILE A 79 -7.43 -10.09 15.47
N GLY A 80 -7.18 -10.37 16.75
CA GLY A 80 -5.86 -10.21 17.34
C GLY A 80 -4.79 -11.02 16.61
N ALA A 81 -3.53 -10.56 16.68
CA ALA A 81 -2.38 -11.23 16.06
C ALA A 81 -2.17 -12.67 16.61
N ASP A 82 -2.55 -12.89 17.86
CA ASP A 82 -2.46 -14.18 18.55
C ASP A 82 -3.77 -14.97 18.38
N PHE A 83 -3.78 -15.90 17.42
CA PHE A 83 -4.81 -16.93 17.31
C PHE A 83 -4.17 -18.32 17.28
N SER A 84 -4.78 -19.27 17.98
CA SER A 84 -4.28 -20.64 18.09
C SER A 84 -5.16 -21.62 17.32
N ILE A 85 -4.53 -22.49 16.53
CA ILE A 85 -5.19 -23.62 15.88
C ILE A 85 -5.49 -24.67 16.96
N THR A 86 -6.73 -25.14 17.02
CA THR A 86 -7.09 -26.24 17.92
C THR A 86 -6.76 -27.59 17.29
N GLU A 87 -6.54 -28.64 18.09
CA GLU A 87 -6.38 -30.00 17.57
C GLU A 87 -7.65 -30.54 16.87
N ASP A 88 -8.80 -29.90 17.10
CA ASP A 88 -10.09 -30.28 16.55
C ASP A 88 -10.29 -29.85 15.09
N VAL A 89 -10.85 -30.78 14.29
CA VAL A 89 -11.21 -30.56 12.87
C VAL A 89 -12.72 -30.48 12.73
N SER A 90 -13.19 -29.51 11.95
CA SER A 90 -14.62 -29.30 11.66
C SER A 90 -15.28 -30.51 11.03
N SER A 91 -16.36 -30.96 11.67
CA SER A 91 -17.25 -32.03 11.19
C SER A 91 -18.43 -31.51 10.36
N ALA A 92 -18.60 -30.19 10.24
CA ALA A 92 -19.71 -29.58 9.52
C ALA A 92 -19.61 -29.83 8.01
N LYS A 93 -20.71 -29.66 7.26
CA LYS A 93 -20.64 -29.58 5.78
C LYS A 93 -20.58 -28.12 5.35
N ARG A 94 -19.65 -27.78 4.45
CA ARG A 94 -19.60 -26.43 3.84
C ARG A 94 -20.93 -26.08 3.19
N LYS A 95 -21.45 -24.90 3.52
CA LYS A 95 -22.69 -24.39 2.89
C LYS A 95 -22.35 -23.86 1.50
N LYS A 96 -23.18 -24.21 0.52
CA LYS A 96 -23.15 -23.57 -0.81
C LYS A 96 -23.87 -22.24 -0.71
N LEU A 97 -23.11 -21.16 -0.63
CA LEU A 97 -23.61 -19.78 -0.62
C LEU A 97 -23.42 -19.17 -2.00
N SER A 98 -24.42 -18.45 -2.48
CA SER A 98 -24.35 -17.59 -3.66
C SER A 98 -23.59 -16.30 -3.35
N ASN A 99 -23.09 -15.62 -4.40
CA ASN A 99 -22.44 -14.30 -4.24
C ASN A 99 -23.35 -13.26 -3.57
N ARG A 100 -24.67 -13.35 -3.77
CA ARG A 100 -25.63 -12.46 -3.12
C ARG A 100 -25.69 -12.71 -1.61
N GLU A 101 -25.72 -13.98 -1.19
CA GLU A 101 -25.73 -14.35 0.23
C GLU A 101 -24.42 -13.98 0.91
N LEU A 102 -23.28 -14.19 0.23
CA LEU A 102 -21.96 -13.78 0.73
C LEU A 102 -21.87 -12.26 0.96
N ARG A 103 -22.33 -11.46 0.01
CA ARG A 103 -22.38 -10.00 0.17
C ARG A 103 -23.31 -9.56 1.30
N HIS A 104 -24.46 -10.22 1.44
CA HIS A 104 -25.41 -9.91 2.52
C HIS A 104 -24.84 -10.20 3.92
N LEU A 105 -23.97 -11.21 4.05
CA LEU A 105 -23.27 -11.47 5.31
C LEU A 105 -22.33 -10.33 5.70
N VAL A 106 -21.72 -9.67 4.71
CA VAL A 106 -20.74 -8.60 4.93
C VAL A 106 -21.40 -7.22 5.09
N HIS A 107 -22.48 -6.95 4.36
CA HIS A 107 -23.19 -5.66 4.46
C HIS A 107 -23.88 -5.42 5.80
N ASN A 108 -24.11 -6.48 6.60
CA ASN A 108 -24.80 -6.40 7.89
C ASN A 108 -23.86 -6.68 9.08
N VAL A 109 -22.54 -6.59 8.90
CA VAL A 109 -21.60 -6.68 10.02
C VAL A 109 -21.69 -5.38 10.83
N GLU A 110 -22.10 -5.45 12.10
CA GLU A 110 -22.17 -4.29 12.99
C GLU A 110 -20.84 -3.52 13.01
N GLY A 111 -20.90 -2.21 12.78
CA GLY A 111 -19.74 -1.35 12.49
C GLY A 111 -19.48 -1.12 11.00
N SER A 112 -20.48 -1.34 10.14
CA SER A 112 -20.49 -0.96 8.74
C SER A 112 -20.59 0.57 8.61
N ASP A 113 -19.54 1.16 8.03
CA ASP A 113 -19.49 2.52 7.49
C ASP A 113 -19.63 3.62 8.54
N LEU A 114 -18.66 3.72 9.46
CA LEU A 114 -18.48 4.92 10.26
C LEU A 114 -17.91 6.02 9.35
N GLU A 115 -18.70 7.03 9.01
CA GLU A 115 -18.20 8.19 8.27
C GLU A 115 -17.44 9.10 9.23
N ALA A 116 -16.20 9.42 8.90
CA ALA A 116 -15.39 10.41 9.59
C ALA A 116 -15.31 11.69 8.79
N THR A 117 -15.27 12.81 9.49
CA THR A 117 -15.07 14.13 8.91
C THR A 117 -13.71 14.65 9.34
N VAL A 118 -12.90 15.06 8.37
CA VAL A 118 -11.55 15.59 8.57
C VAL A 118 -11.48 16.97 7.95
N ILE A 119 -11.04 17.96 8.74
CA ILE A 119 -10.75 19.31 8.25
C ILE A 119 -9.29 19.34 7.82
N VAL A 120 -9.05 19.68 6.57
CA VAL A 120 -7.71 19.86 5.99
C VAL A 120 -7.52 21.33 5.65
N ASP A 121 -6.35 21.88 5.95
CA ASP A 121 -6.10 23.29 5.65
C ASP A 121 -5.94 23.58 4.15
N ALA A 122 -5.93 24.86 3.79
CA ALA A 122 -5.83 25.31 2.39
C ALA A 122 -4.50 24.90 1.73
N LEU A 123 -3.44 24.66 2.53
CA LEU A 123 -2.11 24.29 2.03
C LEU A 123 -2.07 22.81 1.65
N ALA A 124 -2.77 21.95 2.40
CA ALA A 124 -2.88 20.53 2.11
C ALA A 124 -4.09 20.15 1.25
N ALA A 125 -4.97 21.10 0.93
CA ALA A 125 -6.11 20.92 0.03
C ALA A 125 -5.72 20.38 -1.37
N GLY A 126 -4.52 20.71 -1.86
CA GLY A 126 -3.98 20.19 -3.12
C GLY A 126 -3.37 18.79 -3.04
N MET A 127 -3.14 18.26 -1.82
CA MET A 127 -2.35 17.06 -1.57
C MET A 127 -3.15 15.77 -1.33
N SER A 128 -4.49 15.80 -1.22
CA SER A 128 -5.25 14.55 -1.03
C SER A 128 -6.77 14.69 -1.13
N TRP A 129 -7.34 14.27 -2.26
CA TRP A 129 -8.78 14.00 -2.39
C TRP A 129 -9.09 12.68 -3.11
N TRP A 130 -8.07 11.87 -3.43
CA TRP A 130 -8.19 10.63 -4.21
C TRP A 130 -8.28 9.35 -3.37
N ASP A 131 -8.40 9.46 -2.03
CA ASP A 131 -8.68 8.25 -1.25
C ASP A 131 -10.07 7.74 -1.65
N THR A 132 -10.13 6.50 -2.10
CA THR A 132 -11.36 5.82 -2.56
C THR A 132 -12.49 5.78 -1.52
N ARG A 133 -12.16 6.06 -0.26
CA ARG A 133 -13.07 6.15 0.86
C ARG A 133 -13.71 7.53 0.99
N VAL A 134 -13.18 8.56 0.33
CA VAL A 134 -13.74 9.92 0.34
C VAL A 134 -15.11 9.90 -0.34
N VAL A 135 -16.11 10.35 0.40
CA VAL A 135 -17.51 10.44 -0.02
C VAL A 135 -17.83 11.84 -0.52
N GLU A 136 -17.33 12.84 0.20
CA GLU A 136 -17.68 14.24 -0.03
C GLU A 136 -16.51 15.16 0.35
N THR A 137 -16.41 16.30 -0.32
CA THR A 137 -15.45 17.35 -0.02
C THR A 137 -16.11 18.70 -0.17
N GLU A 138 -16.15 19.47 0.92
CA GLU A 138 -16.73 20.81 0.97
C GLU A 138 -15.64 21.86 1.18
N SER A 139 -15.65 22.93 0.39
CA SER A 139 -14.80 24.09 0.63
C SER A 139 -15.42 24.99 1.69
N MET A 140 -14.64 25.32 2.72
CA MET A 140 -15.02 26.24 3.78
C MET A 140 -14.72 27.69 3.37
N SER A 141 -15.39 28.67 4.00
CA SER A 141 -15.24 30.09 3.67
C SER A 141 -13.84 30.67 3.94
N ASP A 142 -13.04 29.98 4.75
CA ASP A 142 -11.67 30.34 5.12
C ASP A 142 -10.61 29.63 4.24
N GLY A 143 -11.03 28.91 3.19
CA GLY A 143 -10.16 28.18 2.28
C GLY A 143 -9.78 26.77 2.73
N ARG A 144 -10.19 26.33 3.92
CA ARG A 144 -10.02 24.93 4.36
C ARG A 144 -10.98 24.01 3.62
N LEU A 145 -10.67 22.72 3.60
CA LEU A 145 -11.54 21.68 3.09
C LEU A 145 -12.08 20.83 4.24
N ARG A 146 -13.38 20.52 4.20
CA ARG A 146 -13.98 19.48 5.02
C ARG A 146 -14.16 18.23 4.16
N ILE A 147 -13.51 17.13 4.53
CA ILE A 147 -13.51 15.87 3.80
C ILE A 147 -14.26 14.82 4.61
N THR A 148 -15.28 14.21 4.01
CA THR A 148 -16.01 13.08 4.60
C THR A 148 -15.49 11.79 4.00
N VAL A 149 -15.11 10.83 4.85
CA VAL A 149 -14.47 9.57 4.47
C VAL A 149 -15.11 8.38 5.19
N VAL A 150 -15.37 7.28 4.49
CA VAL A 150 -15.83 6.03 5.11
C VAL A 150 -14.66 5.35 5.81
N VAL A 151 -14.80 5.12 7.12
CA VAL A 151 -13.79 4.41 7.93
C VAL A 151 -14.11 2.93 7.98
N ASP A 152 -13.36 2.18 7.17
CA ASP A 152 -13.36 0.73 7.11
C ASP A 152 -12.53 0.10 8.25
N ASP A 153 -11.36 0.71 8.51
CA ASP A 153 -10.39 0.39 9.55
C ASP A 153 -9.85 1.68 10.21
N PRO A 154 -10.00 1.86 11.54
CA PRO A 154 -9.44 2.99 12.28
C PRO A 154 -7.92 3.15 12.14
N ALA A 155 -7.15 2.07 12.02
CA ALA A 155 -5.69 2.16 11.90
C ALA A 155 -5.27 2.69 10.52
N ARG A 156 -5.93 2.25 9.45
CA ARG A 156 -5.77 2.80 8.11
C ARG A 156 -6.25 4.25 8.02
N PHE A 157 -7.38 4.59 8.64
CA PHE A 157 -7.86 5.96 8.72
C PHE A 157 -6.84 6.87 9.43
N ARG A 158 -6.33 6.45 10.60
CA ARG A 158 -5.25 7.15 11.31
C ARG A 158 -4.02 7.36 10.43
N GLY A 159 -3.54 6.31 9.75
CA GLY A 159 -2.39 6.42 8.85
C GLY A 159 -2.59 7.41 7.71
N TRP A 160 -3.83 7.53 7.20
CA TRP A 160 -4.21 8.53 6.20
C TRP A 160 -4.20 9.95 6.79
N VAL A 161 -4.81 10.16 7.95
CA VAL A 161 -4.79 11.46 8.65
C VAL A 161 -3.36 11.91 8.95
N LEU A 162 -2.50 11.02 9.43
CA LEU A 162 -1.08 11.32 9.70
C LEU A 162 -0.29 11.66 8.44
N GLY A 163 -0.76 11.25 7.26
CA GLY A 163 -0.19 11.66 5.98
C GLY A 163 -0.22 13.17 5.76
N PHE A 164 -1.18 13.87 6.36
CA PHE A 164 -1.31 15.33 6.33
C PHE A 164 -0.49 16.05 7.40
N GLY A 165 0.10 15.32 8.37
CA GLY A 165 0.84 15.93 9.46
C GLY A 165 0.01 16.94 10.27
N THR A 166 0.51 18.17 10.36
CA THR A 166 -0.13 19.32 11.03
C THR A 166 -1.13 20.07 10.14
N HIS A 167 -1.57 19.48 9.05
CA HIS A 167 -2.52 20.14 8.15
C HIS A 167 -3.91 19.51 8.19
N ALA A 168 -4.15 18.54 9.08
CA ALA A 168 -5.45 17.88 9.21
C ALA A 168 -5.89 17.65 10.65
N VAL A 169 -7.19 17.83 10.89
CA VAL A 169 -7.86 17.61 12.17
C VAL A 169 -9.08 16.72 11.98
N VAL A 170 -9.18 15.63 12.74
CA VAL A 170 -10.39 14.80 12.79
C VAL A 170 -11.49 15.56 13.55
N GLU A 171 -12.50 16.03 12.82
CA GLU A 171 -13.64 16.76 13.36
C GLU A 171 -14.61 15.80 14.07
N GLY A 172 -14.88 14.64 13.47
CA GLY A 172 -15.76 13.64 14.06
C GLY A 172 -15.76 12.31 13.29
N PRO A 173 -16.47 11.30 13.78
CA PRO A 173 -17.25 11.28 15.02
C PRO A 173 -16.35 11.27 16.26
N THR A 174 -16.91 11.68 17.41
CA THR A 174 -16.18 11.84 18.67
C THR A 174 -15.38 10.60 19.07
N SER A 175 -15.91 9.40 18.82
CA SER A 175 -15.21 8.14 19.10
C SER A 175 -13.88 7.99 18.34
N LEU A 176 -13.81 8.42 17.07
CA LEU A 176 -12.57 8.38 16.30
C LEU A 176 -11.63 9.51 16.69
N ARG A 177 -12.17 10.70 16.96
CA ARG A 177 -11.37 11.84 17.44
C ARG A 177 -10.70 11.48 18.78
N ASP A 178 -11.46 10.97 19.73
CA ASP A 178 -10.97 10.59 21.06
C ASP A 178 -9.99 9.40 20.97
N GLY A 179 -10.27 8.43 20.11
CA GLY A 179 -9.35 7.31 19.86
C GLY A 179 -8.03 7.76 19.21
N PHE A 180 -8.08 8.74 18.30
CA PHE A 180 -6.89 9.33 17.69
C PHE A 180 -6.09 10.15 18.71
N MET A 181 -6.76 10.92 19.56
CA MET A 181 -6.13 11.69 20.65
C MET A 181 -5.49 10.80 21.71
N THR A 182 -6.18 9.73 22.13
CA THR A 182 -5.65 8.74 23.07
C THR A 182 -4.38 8.09 22.50
N TRP A 183 -4.41 7.75 21.21
CA TRP A 183 -3.23 7.21 20.53
C TRP A 183 -2.07 8.20 20.48
N LEU A 184 -2.32 9.48 20.18
CA LEU A 184 -1.29 10.52 20.24
C LEU A 184 -0.72 10.67 21.66
N ASP A 185 -1.57 10.63 22.69
CA ASP A 185 -1.16 10.66 24.09
C ASP A 185 -0.30 9.47 24.49
N ASP A 186 -0.60 8.28 23.95
CA ASP A 186 0.22 7.08 24.15
C ASP A 186 1.63 7.23 23.55
N LEU A 187 1.79 7.96 22.44
CA LEU A 187 3.11 8.26 21.86
C LEU A 187 3.97 9.18 22.73
N LEU A 188 3.35 9.97 23.61
CA LEU A 188 4.06 10.89 24.50
C LEU A 188 4.55 10.20 25.77
N LYS A 189 4.12 8.97 26.03
CA LYS A 189 4.60 8.16 27.15
C LYS A 189 6.02 7.64 26.84
N PRO A 190 6.84 7.37 27.87
CA PRO A 190 8.15 6.77 27.67
C PRO A 190 8.04 5.48 26.85
N GLY A 191 8.90 5.33 25.86
CA GLY A 191 8.89 4.17 24.95
C GLY A 191 9.05 2.84 25.68
N ALA A 192 8.61 1.77 25.01
CA ALA A 192 8.84 0.39 25.47
C ALA A 192 10.34 0.10 25.63
N ASP A 193 10.67 -0.96 26.36
CA ASP A 193 12.06 -1.41 26.53
C ASP A 193 12.59 -1.90 25.17
N ILE A 194 13.36 -1.06 24.48
CA ILE A 194 13.89 -1.35 23.15
C ILE A 194 15.13 -2.25 23.33
N PRO A 195 15.22 -3.37 22.60
CA PRO A 195 16.43 -4.20 22.63
C PRO A 195 17.68 -3.37 22.32
N ASN A 196 18.83 -3.77 22.87
CA ASN A 196 20.09 -3.08 22.58
C ASN A 196 20.38 -3.11 21.07
N LEU A 197 20.78 -1.95 20.53
CA LEU A 197 21.18 -1.80 19.13
C LEU A 197 22.30 -2.82 18.80
N PRO A 198 22.05 -3.79 17.91
CA PRO A 198 23.09 -4.71 17.47
C PRO A 198 24.17 -3.97 16.67
N GLU A 199 25.37 -4.58 16.59
CA GLU A 199 26.40 -4.09 15.67
C GLU A 199 25.89 -4.12 14.24
N ARG A 200 26.16 -3.03 13.50
CA ARG A 200 25.80 -2.97 12.08
C ARG A 200 26.47 -4.14 11.35
N PRO A 201 25.73 -4.90 10.52
CA PRO A 201 26.31 -5.95 9.72
C PRO A 201 27.51 -5.46 8.90
N SER A 202 28.64 -6.18 8.94
CA SER A 202 29.84 -5.84 8.15
C SER A 202 29.77 -6.36 6.72
N ALA A 203 28.87 -7.30 6.43
CA ALA A 203 28.62 -7.79 5.08
C ALA A 203 27.68 -6.81 4.37
N ALA A 204 27.91 -6.56 3.08
CA ALA A 204 26.93 -5.83 2.28
C ALA A 204 25.56 -6.50 2.46
N PRO A 205 24.49 -5.74 2.79
CA PRO A 205 23.18 -6.32 2.97
C PRO A 205 22.86 -7.16 1.73
N THR A 206 22.33 -8.37 1.90
CA THR A 206 21.88 -9.20 0.76
C THR A 206 20.68 -8.60 0.02
N ARG A 207 20.33 -7.35 0.36
CA ARG A 207 19.24 -6.56 -0.17
C ARG A 207 19.78 -5.22 -0.68
N PRO A 208 19.88 -5.01 -2.00
CA PRO A 208 20.01 -3.68 -2.56
C PRO A 208 18.63 -3.00 -2.49
N GLY A 209 18.40 -2.14 -1.49
CA GLY A 209 17.27 -1.20 -1.45
C GLY A 209 15.85 -1.77 -1.70
N PRO A 210 14.87 -0.90 -1.97
CA PRO A 210 13.54 -1.34 -2.38
C PRO A 210 13.61 -2.03 -3.75
N ARG A 211 13.13 -3.28 -3.83
CA ARG A 211 13.12 -4.05 -5.09
C ARG A 211 12.27 -3.31 -6.14
N PRO A 212 12.75 -3.12 -7.38
CA PRO A 212 11.92 -2.50 -8.41
C PRO A 212 10.63 -3.31 -8.59
N LEU A 213 9.48 -2.66 -8.37
CA LEU A 213 8.16 -3.24 -8.56
C LEU A 213 8.03 -3.93 -9.93
N ALA A 214 8.67 -3.34 -10.95
CA ALA A 214 8.79 -3.85 -12.31
C ALA A 214 9.34 -5.27 -12.37
N GLU A 215 10.50 -5.52 -11.74
CA GLU A 215 11.19 -6.81 -11.78
C GLU A 215 10.40 -7.90 -11.06
N ARG A 216 9.79 -7.55 -9.92
CA ARG A 216 8.90 -8.47 -9.19
C ARG A 216 7.70 -8.86 -10.04
N LEU A 217 7.03 -7.88 -10.66
CA LEU A 217 5.86 -8.12 -11.51
C LEU A 217 6.22 -8.98 -12.72
N GLN A 218 7.32 -8.66 -13.41
CA GLN A 218 7.79 -9.42 -14.56
C GLN A 218 8.07 -10.88 -14.17
N ARG A 219 8.79 -11.11 -13.05
CA ARG A 219 9.08 -12.44 -12.53
C ARG A 219 7.79 -13.22 -12.24
N LEU A 220 6.83 -12.62 -11.53
CA LEU A 220 5.55 -13.27 -11.22
C LEU A 220 4.76 -13.63 -12.50
N LEU A 221 4.71 -12.72 -13.47
CA LEU A 221 4.03 -12.94 -14.75
C LEU A 221 4.70 -14.05 -15.59
N SER A 222 6.01 -14.24 -15.45
CA SER A 222 6.73 -15.34 -16.11
C SER A 222 6.58 -16.67 -15.39
N ILE A 223 6.59 -16.68 -14.06
CA ILE A 223 6.69 -17.91 -13.28
C ILE A 223 5.34 -18.58 -13.04
N LEU A 224 4.26 -17.81 -12.82
CA LEU A 224 2.94 -18.37 -12.53
C LEU A 224 2.41 -19.27 -13.66
N PRO A 225 2.53 -18.91 -14.96
CA PRO A 225 2.16 -19.82 -16.06
C PRO A 225 2.99 -21.11 -16.08
N TRP A 226 4.28 -21.03 -15.76
CA TRP A 226 5.17 -22.18 -15.75
C TRP A 226 4.89 -23.11 -14.54
N LEU A 227 4.69 -22.54 -13.35
CA LEU A 227 4.35 -23.31 -12.15
C LEU A 227 3.05 -24.10 -12.32
N ARG A 228 2.07 -23.51 -13.02
CA ARG A 228 0.84 -24.21 -13.38
C ARG A 228 1.10 -25.50 -14.18
N LEU A 229 2.07 -25.49 -15.10
CA LEU A 229 2.42 -26.67 -15.91
C LEU A 229 3.20 -27.70 -15.09
N ARG A 230 4.02 -27.25 -14.14
CA ARG A 230 4.87 -28.10 -13.31
C ARG A 230 4.10 -28.78 -12.17
N GLY A 231 3.08 -28.13 -11.61
CA GLY A 231 2.22 -28.69 -10.57
C GLY A 231 2.72 -28.44 -9.14
N SER A 232 3.98 -28.78 -8.83
CA SER A 232 4.60 -28.44 -7.55
C SER A 232 6.12 -28.23 -7.64
N ILE A 233 6.65 -27.41 -6.74
CA ILE A 233 8.10 -27.21 -6.56
C ILE A 233 8.38 -26.61 -5.18
N SER A 234 9.54 -26.94 -4.60
CA SER A 234 10.00 -26.25 -3.40
C SER A 234 10.38 -24.80 -3.71
N VAL A 235 10.15 -23.92 -2.74
CA VAL A 235 10.50 -22.50 -2.84
C VAL A 235 12.01 -22.35 -2.99
N ASP A 236 12.81 -23.16 -2.31
CA ASP A 236 14.28 -23.14 -2.42
C ASP A 236 14.78 -23.50 -3.83
N GLU A 237 14.20 -24.54 -4.43
CA GLU A 237 14.56 -24.94 -5.79
C GLU A 237 14.16 -23.85 -6.79
N LEU A 238 12.95 -23.31 -6.66
CA LEU A 238 12.45 -22.24 -7.52
C LEU A 238 13.27 -20.95 -7.37
N ALA A 239 13.69 -20.64 -6.14
CA ALA A 239 14.55 -19.51 -5.81
C ALA A 239 15.94 -19.67 -6.45
N GLY A 240 16.53 -20.86 -6.35
CA GLY A 240 17.78 -21.22 -7.03
C GLY A 240 17.70 -21.07 -8.55
N MET A 241 16.58 -21.49 -9.17
CA MET A 241 16.36 -21.33 -10.61
C MET A 241 16.30 -19.87 -11.05
N LEU A 242 15.80 -18.98 -10.19
CA LEU A 242 15.62 -17.56 -10.48
C LEU A 242 16.80 -16.70 -10.01
N GLY A 243 17.78 -17.27 -9.30
CA GLY A 243 18.88 -16.54 -8.71
C GLY A 243 18.45 -15.54 -7.63
N ILE A 244 17.39 -15.85 -6.87
CA ILE A 244 16.90 -15.01 -5.76
C ILE A 244 16.87 -15.80 -4.46
N GLU A 245 16.86 -15.11 -3.31
CA GLU A 245 16.73 -15.77 -2.01
C GLU A 245 15.30 -16.33 -1.80
N ALA A 246 15.19 -17.53 -1.22
CA ALA A 246 13.93 -18.24 -1.02
C ALA A 246 12.89 -17.44 -0.22
N LYS A 247 13.31 -16.74 0.84
CA LYS A 247 12.43 -15.86 1.62
C LYS A 247 11.74 -14.77 0.79
N HIS A 248 12.41 -14.27 -0.25
CA HIS A 248 11.87 -13.21 -1.11
C HIS A 248 10.86 -13.77 -2.10
N LEU A 249 11.17 -14.94 -2.66
CA LEU A 249 10.25 -15.64 -3.55
C LEU A 249 8.99 -16.09 -2.81
N PHE A 250 9.15 -16.60 -1.59
CA PHE A 250 8.04 -16.98 -0.72
C PHE A 250 7.03 -15.84 -0.59
N LYS A 251 7.49 -14.65 -0.18
CA LYS A 251 6.64 -13.47 0.01
C LYS A 251 5.99 -13.00 -1.28
N ASP A 252 6.70 -13.04 -2.41
CA ASP A 252 6.14 -12.68 -3.71
C ASP A 252 5.01 -13.62 -4.14
N LEU A 253 5.20 -14.94 -3.91
CA LEU A 253 4.20 -15.97 -4.20
C LEU A 253 3.02 -15.91 -3.23
N GLU A 254 3.26 -15.60 -1.97
CA GLU A 254 2.23 -15.37 -0.96
C GLU A 254 1.29 -14.23 -1.40
N TYR A 255 1.82 -13.06 -1.76
CA TYR A 255 1.01 -11.97 -2.31
C TYR A 255 0.29 -12.35 -3.61
N ALA A 256 0.98 -13.06 -4.51
CA ALA A 256 0.37 -13.49 -5.76
C ALA A 256 -0.79 -14.48 -5.52
N SER A 257 -0.75 -15.31 -4.48
CA SER A 257 -1.85 -16.22 -4.13
C SER A 257 -3.13 -15.46 -3.73
N MET A 258 -3.01 -14.22 -3.28
CA MET A 258 -4.12 -13.33 -2.90
C MET A 258 -4.67 -12.52 -4.07
N CYS A 259 -4.03 -12.59 -5.24
CA CYS A 259 -4.50 -11.94 -6.45
C CYS A 259 -5.61 -12.76 -7.10
N GLY A 260 -6.62 -12.07 -7.64
CA GLY A 260 -7.80 -12.72 -8.18
C GLY A 260 -8.73 -11.77 -8.91
N VAL A 261 -9.95 -12.23 -9.18
CA VAL A 261 -11.02 -11.36 -9.72
C VAL A 261 -12.12 -11.19 -8.69
N PRO A 262 -12.81 -10.03 -8.65
CA PRO A 262 -13.98 -9.85 -7.81
C PRO A 262 -14.98 -11.02 -8.00
N PRO A 263 -15.52 -11.60 -6.90
CA PRO A 263 -15.50 -11.12 -5.52
C PRO A 263 -14.30 -11.61 -4.66
N TYR A 264 -13.22 -12.09 -5.27
CA TYR A 264 -11.99 -12.55 -4.58
C TYR A 264 -12.25 -13.66 -3.54
N THR A 265 -13.27 -14.48 -3.77
CA THR A 265 -13.46 -15.73 -3.04
C THR A 265 -12.34 -16.71 -3.37
N HIS A 266 -12.13 -17.75 -2.56
CA HIS A 266 -11.02 -18.69 -2.75
C HIS A 266 -10.97 -19.33 -4.16
N ASP A 267 -12.11 -19.48 -4.84
CA ASP A 267 -12.24 -20.01 -6.21
C ASP A 267 -12.03 -18.94 -7.30
N ALA A 268 -11.94 -17.69 -6.87
CA ALA A 268 -11.67 -16.48 -7.65
C ALA A 268 -10.30 -15.85 -7.28
N LEU A 269 -9.39 -16.63 -6.70
CA LEU A 269 -7.95 -16.33 -6.56
C LEU A 269 -7.09 -17.23 -7.47
N PHE A 270 -5.78 -16.95 -7.57
CA PHE A 270 -4.84 -17.86 -8.23
C PHE A 270 -4.80 -19.22 -7.54
N ASP A 271 -4.70 -20.29 -8.34
CA ASP A 271 -4.91 -21.66 -7.88
C ASP A 271 -3.63 -22.33 -7.36
N PHE A 272 -2.92 -21.64 -6.47
CA PHE A 272 -1.76 -22.21 -5.80
C PHE A 272 -1.66 -21.72 -4.36
N SER A 273 -1.07 -22.56 -3.51
CA SER A 273 -0.74 -22.22 -2.13
C SER A 273 0.77 -22.37 -1.93
N VAL A 274 1.29 -21.65 -0.95
CA VAL A 274 2.66 -21.83 -0.46
C VAL A 274 2.54 -22.33 0.97
N SER A 275 2.94 -23.58 1.22
CA SER A 275 2.86 -24.24 2.53
C SER A 275 4.15 -25.01 2.77
N ASP A 276 4.71 -24.90 3.97
CA ASP A 276 5.89 -25.69 4.39
C ASP A 276 7.09 -25.59 3.41
N GLY A 277 7.28 -24.43 2.79
CA GLY A 277 8.33 -24.22 1.79
C GLY A 277 8.06 -24.83 0.42
N GLU A 278 6.84 -25.32 0.16
CA GLU A 278 6.40 -25.91 -1.11
C GLU A 278 5.35 -25.04 -1.78
N VAL A 279 5.48 -24.86 -3.09
CA VAL A 279 4.47 -24.22 -3.95
C VAL A 279 3.62 -25.31 -4.57
N LEU A 280 2.32 -25.33 -4.26
CA LEU A 280 1.40 -26.38 -4.68
C LEU A 280 0.28 -25.80 -5.54
N PHE A 281 0.17 -26.24 -6.79
CA PHE A 281 -1.00 -25.94 -7.63
C PHE A 281 -2.10 -26.99 -7.41
N HIS A 282 -3.24 -26.56 -6.89
CA HIS A 282 -4.33 -27.46 -6.47
C HIS A 282 -5.02 -28.18 -7.64
N GLY A 283 -4.73 -27.81 -8.89
CA GLY A 283 -5.28 -28.44 -10.09
C GLY A 283 -4.65 -29.77 -10.51
N THR A 284 -3.55 -30.22 -9.88
CA THR A 284 -2.78 -31.39 -10.36
C THR A 284 -2.37 -32.42 -9.29
N SER A 285 -2.53 -32.13 -7.99
CA SER A 285 -2.09 -33.05 -6.95
C SER A 285 -3.14 -34.14 -6.64
N VAL A 286 -2.72 -35.41 -6.77
CA VAL A 286 -3.50 -36.61 -6.42
C VAL A 286 -3.64 -36.77 -4.90
N SER A 287 -2.85 -36.04 -4.11
CA SER A 287 -2.78 -36.17 -2.64
C SER A 287 -3.99 -35.60 -1.90
N PHE A 288 -4.84 -34.82 -2.57
CA PHE A 288 -6.04 -34.23 -1.98
C PHE A 288 -7.33 -34.91 -2.46
N GLY A 289 -7.41 -36.25 -2.39
CA GLY A 289 -8.65 -37.01 -2.65
C GLY A 289 -9.35 -36.68 -3.98
N PRO A 290 -10.60 -37.14 -4.22
CA PRO A 290 -11.34 -36.83 -5.43
C PRO A 290 -11.92 -35.40 -5.35
N ILE A 291 -11.08 -34.39 -5.11
CA ILE A 291 -11.45 -33.00 -5.29
C ILE A 291 -11.59 -32.79 -6.79
N ARG A 292 -12.86 -32.75 -7.22
CA ARG A 292 -13.31 -32.35 -8.55
C ARG A 292 -12.36 -31.31 -9.13
N ARG A 293 -11.96 -31.50 -10.40
CA ARG A 293 -11.40 -30.47 -11.29
C ARG A 293 -12.16 -29.15 -11.10
N SER A 294 -11.74 -28.34 -10.13
CA SER A 294 -12.36 -27.06 -9.86
C SER A 294 -11.84 -26.16 -10.98
N LYS A 295 -12.76 -25.59 -11.75
CA LYS A 295 -12.40 -24.68 -12.85
C LYS A 295 -11.98 -23.35 -12.23
N THR A 296 -10.77 -23.30 -11.70
CA THR A 296 -10.13 -22.12 -11.08
C THR A 296 -9.66 -21.10 -12.13
N LEU A 297 -9.28 -19.90 -11.71
CA LEU A 297 -9.03 -18.73 -12.58
C LEU A 297 -8.12 -19.00 -13.79
N MET A 298 -7.10 -19.82 -13.63
CA MET A 298 -6.15 -20.12 -14.71
C MET A 298 -6.68 -21.14 -15.73
N THR A 299 -7.84 -21.75 -15.49
CA THR A 299 -8.45 -22.79 -16.35
C THR A 299 -9.75 -22.35 -17.02
N ARG A 300 -10.25 -21.14 -16.73
CA ARG A 300 -11.48 -20.57 -17.33
C ARG A 300 -11.20 -19.31 -18.13
N GLY A 301 -11.99 -19.06 -19.17
CA GLY A 301 -12.13 -17.71 -19.72
C GLY A 301 -12.73 -16.80 -18.65
N VAL A 302 -12.03 -15.71 -18.32
CA VAL A 302 -12.53 -14.70 -17.39
C VAL A 302 -13.51 -13.79 -18.14
N LYS A 303 -14.75 -13.69 -17.67
CA LYS A 303 -15.70 -12.70 -18.16
C LYS A 303 -15.52 -11.42 -17.36
N LEU A 304 -15.02 -10.38 -18.02
CA LEU A 304 -14.90 -9.05 -17.45
C LEU A 304 -16.14 -8.22 -17.82
N THR A 305 -16.67 -7.47 -16.86
CA THR A 305 -17.57 -6.36 -17.18
C THR A 305 -16.78 -5.24 -17.88
N PRO A 306 -17.43 -4.32 -18.62
CA PRO A 306 -16.74 -3.19 -19.23
C PRO A 306 -15.88 -2.40 -18.23
N ARG A 307 -16.38 -2.14 -17.02
CA ARG A 307 -15.63 -1.47 -15.95
C ARG A 307 -14.38 -2.25 -15.52
N GLN A 308 -14.48 -3.58 -15.41
CA GLN A 308 -13.34 -4.43 -15.07
C GLN A 308 -12.33 -4.51 -16.22
N ALA A 309 -12.78 -4.55 -17.48
CA ALA A 309 -11.90 -4.53 -18.64
C ALA A 309 -11.11 -3.21 -18.71
N THR A 310 -11.78 -2.07 -18.47
CA THR A 310 -11.12 -0.77 -18.34
C THR A 310 -10.11 -0.76 -17.18
N ALA A 311 -10.46 -1.29 -16.01
CA ALA A 311 -9.53 -1.36 -14.87
C ALA A 311 -8.28 -2.21 -15.18
N VAL A 312 -8.44 -3.30 -15.93
CA VAL A 312 -7.31 -4.13 -16.38
C VAL A 312 -6.47 -3.39 -17.43
N ALA A 313 -7.09 -2.68 -18.37
CA ALA A 313 -6.37 -1.84 -19.34
C ALA A 313 -5.57 -0.73 -18.63
N VAL A 314 -6.15 -0.12 -17.59
CA VAL A 314 -5.47 0.84 -16.72
C VAL A 314 -4.32 0.19 -15.94
N ALA A 315 -4.50 -1.03 -15.43
CA ALA A 315 -3.39 -1.75 -14.81
C ALA A 315 -2.25 -2.05 -15.80
N LEU A 316 -2.59 -2.33 -17.05
CA LEU A 316 -1.65 -2.70 -18.10
C LEU A 316 -0.76 -1.53 -18.54
N ALA A 317 -1.33 -0.36 -18.83
CA ALA A 317 -0.49 0.79 -19.17
C ALA A 317 0.27 1.34 -17.93
N GLY A 318 -0.24 1.08 -16.72
CA GLY A 318 0.48 1.30 -15.46
C GLY A 318 1.75 0.46 -15.37
N HIS A 319 1.62 -0.82 -15.72
CA HIS A 319 2.74 -1.74 -15.85
C HIS A 319 3.73 -1.28 -16.92
N ASP A 320 3.26 -0.84 -18.09
CA ASP A 320 4.13 -0.44 -19.21
C ASP A 320 5.04 0.73 -18.84
N ALA A 321 4.55 1.70 -18.07
CA ALA A 321 5.39 2.82 -17.66
C ALA A 321 6.40 2.49 -16.54
N VAL A 322 6.10 1.48 -15.73
CA VAL A 322 6.99 1.02 -14.64
C VAL A 322 8.02 0.02 -15.17
N ALA A 323 7.64 -0.86 -16.10
CA ALA A 323 8.49 -1.91 -16.64
C ALA A 323 9.22 -1.51 -17.94
N GLY A 324 8.80 -0.43 -18.62
CA GLY A 324 9.44 0.07 -19.83
C GLY A 324 9.65 -1.02 -20.88
N ASP A 325 10.88 -1.14 -21.41
CA ASP A 325 11.27 -2.13 -22.41
C ASP A 325 11.06 -3.60 -21.97
N LEU A 326 11.01 -3.87 -20.67
CA LEU A 326 10.75 -5.21 -20.15
C LEU A 326 9.30 -5.65 -20.37
N ALA A 327 8.35 -4.70 -20.43
CA ALA A 327 6.95 -4.98 -20.71
C ALA A 327 6.72 -5.46 -22.15
N ILE A 328 7.51 -4.93 -23.09
CA ILE A 328 7.43 -5.24 -24.53
C ILE A 328 7.74 -6.71 -24.80
N ARG A 329 8.56 -7.34 -23.96
CA ARG A 329 9.05 -8.72 -24.15
C ARG A 329 8.12 -9.82 -23.63
N ASN A 330 6.94 -9.49 -23.10
CA ASN A 330 6.02 -10.48 -22.55
C ASN A 330 4.81 -10.73 -23.46
N ASP A 331 4.81 -11.87 -24.15
CA ASP A 331 3.75 -12.26 -25.09
C ASP A 331 2.36 -12.35 -24.45
N ALA A 332 2.28 -12.73 -23.17
CA ALA A 332 1.01 -12.79 -22.46
C ALA A 332 0.41 -11.39 -22.22
N VAL A 333 1.27 -10.41 -21.89
CA VAL A 333 0.92 -8.99 -21.73
C VAL A 333 0.47 -8.40 -23.08
N ASN A 334 1.24 -8.65 -24.15
CA ASN A 334 0.89 -8.19 -25.50
C ASN A 334 -0.42 -8.81 -26.00
N SER A 335 -0.65 -10.10 -25.76
CA SER A 335 -1.91 -10.77 -26.09
C SER A 335 -3.11 -10.21 -25.33
N LEU A 336 -2.93 -9.87 -24.05
CA LEU A 336 -3.97 -9.23 -23.25
C LEU A 336 -4.29 -7.82 -23.77
N ARG A 337 -3.26 -7.04 -24.13
CA ARG A 337 -3.41 -5.70 -24.74
C ARG A 337 -4.30 -5.75 -25.98
N ALA A 338 -3.93 -6.60 -26.95
CA ALA A 338 -4.69 -6.75 -28.19
C ALA A 338 -6.15 -7.19 -27.96
N LYS A 339 -6.39 -8.08 -26.98
CA LYS A 339 -7.75 -8.50 -26.61
C LYS A 339 -8.58 -7.38 -25.98
N LEU A 340 -7.95 -6.51 -25.20
CA LEU A 340 -8.62 -5.37 -24.58
C LEU A 340 -8.91 -4.27 -25.61
N GLU A 341 -7.97 -3.96 -26.50
CA GLU A 341 -8.17 -3.04 -27.62
C GLU A 341 -9.32 -3.49 -28.53
N GLY A 342 -9.41 -4.79 -28.84
CA GLY A 342 -10.51 -5.33 -29.64
C GLY A 342 -11.89 -5.24 -29.00
N VAL A 343 -11.99 -5.07 -27.67
CA VAL A 343 -13.26 -4.99 -26.92
C VAL A 343 -13.61 -3.55 -26.53
N LEU A 344 -12.60 -2.75 -26.18
CA LEU A 344 -12.74 -1.37 -25.72
C LEU A 344 -12.65 -0.36 -26.89
N GLY A 345 -12.16 -0.77 -28.06
CA GLY A 345 -11.87 0.12 -29.19
C GLY A 345 -10.58 0.93 -28.97
N ASP A 346 -10.36 1.91 -29.85
CA ASP A 346 -9.25 2.88 -29.76
C ASP A 346 -9.54 3.97 -28.70
N LEU A 347 -10.03 3.55 -27.53
CA LEU A 347 -10.10 4.45 -26.39
C LEU A 347 -8.65 4.75 -26.01
N PRO A 348 -8.17 6.00 -26.11
CA PRO A 348 -6.90 6.36 -25.53
C PRO A 348 -7.07 6.24 -24.02
N VAL A 349 -6.78 5.07 -23.47
CA VAL A 349 -6.61 4.86 -22.04
C VAL A 349 -5.29 5.53 -21.70
N ASN A 350 -5.33 6.86 -21.69
CA ASN A 350 -4.20 7.70 -21.34
C ASN A 350 -4.10 7.65 -19.83
N ILE A 351 -3.22 6.78 -19.34
CA ILE A 351 -2.99 6.65 -17.92
C ILE A 351 -2.09 7.78 -17.53
N ARG A 352 -2.67 8.75 -16.84
CA ARG A 352 -1.91 9.56 -15.89
C ARG A 352 -1.50 8.59 -14.80
N LEU A 353 -0.22 8.21 -14.81
CA LEU A 353 0.33 7.28 -13.82
C LEU A 353 0.25 7.84 -12.41
N GLU A 354 0.00 9.14 -12.27
CA GLU A 354 -0.13 9.84 -11.01
C GLU A 354 -1.09 11.02 -11.12
N ASP A 355 -1.84 11.24 -10.03
CA ASP A 355 -2.70 12.40 -9.81
C ASP A 355 -1.90 13.54 -9.16
N ALA A 356 -0.68 13.83 -9.66
CA ALA A 356 -0.09 15.12 -9.37
C ALA A 356 -0.89 16.14 -10.20
N PRO A 357 -1.71 17.01 -9.57
CA PRO A 357 -2.69 17.83 -10.29
C PRO A 357 -2.04 18.73 -11.34
N LEU A 358 -0.75 19.03 -11.15
CA LEU A 358 0.05 19.92 -12.00
C LEU A 358 1.02 19.16 -12.92
N LEU A 359 0.94 17.82 -13.02
CA LEU A 359 1.84 17.02 -13.86
C LEU A 359 1.75 17.43 -15.33
N HIS A 360 0.54 17.72 -15.80
CA HIS A 360 0.31 18.08 -17.20
C HIS A 360 0.88 19.46 -17.51
N GLU A 361 0.68 20.42 -16.62
CA GLU A 361 1.21 21.78 -16.66
C GLU A 361 2.74 21.75 -16.69
N VAL A 362 3.36 20.98 -15.79
CA VAL A 362 4.82 20.81 -15.76
C VAL A 362 5.31 20.13 -17.04
N LYS A 363 4.65 19.05 -17.51
CA LYS A 363 5.03 18.37 -18.75
C LYS A 363 4.99 19.31 -19.95
N ASN A 364 3.92 20.09 -20.10
CA ASN A 364 3.79 21.08 -21.16
C ASN A 364 4.91 22.13 -21.09
N SER A 365 5.26 22.59 -19.89
CA SER A 365 6.33 23.58 -19.71
C SER A 365 7.71 23.03 -20.09
N ILE A 366 7.97 21.73 -19.89
CA ILE A 366 9.20 21.08 -20.36
C ILE A 366 9.21 21.01 -21.88
N GLU A 367 8.13 20.51 -22.49
CA GLU A 367 8.01 20.37 -23.95
C GLU A 367 8.15 21.72 -24.67
N ALA A 368 7.61 22.79 -24.09
CA ALA A 368 7.66 24.14 -24.63
C ALA A 368 8.88 24.97 -24.18
N ALA A 369 9.77 24.40 -23.35
CA ALA A 369 10.90 25.10 -22.72
C ALA A 369 10.49 26.43 -22.06
N ARG A 370 9.40 26.41 -21.28
CA ARG A 370 8.83 27.56 -20.57
C ARG A 370 9.20 27.55 -19.10
N GLN A 371 9.61 28.72 -18.61
CA GLN A 371 9.88 28.94 -17.19
C GLN A 371 8.56 29.03 -16.41
N ILE A 372 8.50 28.35 -15.27
CA ILE A 372 7.32 28.27 -14.41
C ILE A 372 7.59 28.92 -13.06
N LYS A 373 6.58 29.63 -12.52
CA LYS A 373 6.51 30.02 -11.12
C LYS A 373 5.66 28.99 -10.40
N VAL A 374 6.20 28.41 -9.33
CA VAL A 374 5.51 27.37 -8.56
C VAL A 374 5.45 27.73 -7.08
N VAL A 375 4.39 27.28 -6.42
CA VAL A 375 4.30 27.23 -4.96
C VAL A 375 4.57 25.77 -4.56
N TYR A 376 5.61 25.55 -3.77
CA TYR A 376 6.10 24.20 -3.43
C TYR A 376 6.20 24.01 -1.93
N VAL A 377 5.65 22.90 -1.44
CA VAL A 377 5.81 22.47 -0.05
C VAL A 377 6.94 21.44 0.07
N ASN A 378 7.91 21.70 0.94
CA ASN A 378 9.07 20.81 1.11
C ASN A 378 8.79 19.67 2.11
N GLY A 379 9.80 18.84 2.40
CA GLY A 379 9.67 17.73 3.36
C GLY A 379 9.45 18.19 4.82
N GLU A 380 9.77 19.43 5.15
CA GLU A 380 9.55 20.06 6.46
C GLU A 380 8.23 20.84 6.52
N GLU A 381 7.35 20.68 5.51
CA GLU A 381 6.06 21.38 5.42
C GLU A 381 6.19 22.91 5.28
N GLU A 382 7.37 23.39 4.90
CA GLU A 382 7.58 24.79 4.57
C GLU A 382 7.14 25.06 3.13
N VAL A 383 6.27 26.06 2.98
CA VAL A 383 5.80 26.53 1.68
C VAL A 383 6.74 27.59 1.16
N THR A 384 7.23 27.40 -0.07
CA THR A 384 8.13 28.34 -0.74
C THR A 384 7.66 28.62 -2.15
N GLU A 385 7.76 29.89 -2.57
CA GLU A 385 7.63 30.24 -3.98
C GLU A 385 8.97 30.00 -4.70
N ARG A 386 8.92 29.40 -5.89
CA ARG A 386 10.09 29.09 -6.71
C ARG A 386 9.87 29.55 -8.14
N ILE A 387 10.96 29.86 -8.83
CA ILE A 387 10.99 30.07 -10.28
C ILE A 387 11.88 28.98 -10.86
N LEU A 388 11.30 28.10 -11.66
CA LEU A 388 11.94 26.89 -12.15
C LEU A 388 12.09 26.92 -13.67
N ASN A 389 13.25 26.46 -14.15
CA ASN A 389 13.42 26.01 -15.53
C ASN A 389 13.30 24.48 -15.55
N PRO A 390 12.14 23.92 -15.93
CA PRO A 390 11.87 22.49 -15.82
C PRO A 390 12.54 21.69 -16.94
N LEU A 391 13.29 20.63 -16.60
CA LEU A 391 14.17 19.91 -17.54
C LEU A 391 13.71 18.48 -17.82
N LEU A 392 13.32 17.72 -16.79
CA LEU A 392 12.96 16.32 -16.93
C LEU A 392 11.88 15.95 -15.91
N ILE A 393 10.84 15.24 -16.36
CA ILE A 393 9.98 14.45 -15.48
C ILE A 393 10.43 12.99 -15.54
N PHE A 394 10.56 12.37 -14.37
CA PHE A 394 10.79 10.93 -14.25
C PHE A 394 9.95 10.34 -13.10
N VAL A 395 9.73 9.04 -13.14
CA VAL A 395 9.01 8.31 -12.08
C VAL A 395 10.01 7.48 -11.30
N ASP A 396 9.99 7.59 -9.98
CA ASP A 396 10.73 6.71 -9.08
C ASP A 396 9.82 6.25 -7.93
N ARG A 397 9.83 4.94 -7.63
CA ARG A 397 9.03 4.34 -6.54
C ARG A 397 7.53 4.68 -6.59
N GLY A 398 6.98 4.93 -7.78
CA GLY A 398 5.57 5.23 -8.02
C GLY A 398 5.18 6.71 -7.82
N GLU A 399 6.18 7.59 -7.74
CA GLU A 399 6.01 9.03 -7.55
C GLU A 399 6.79 9.79 -8.64
N SER A 400 6.26 10.94 -9.06
CA SER A 400 6.78 11.74 -10.16
C SER A 400 7.63 12.85 -9.60
N TYR A 401 8.79 13.00 -10.24
CA TYR A 401 9.79 13.96 -9.86
C TYR A 401 10.14 14.83 -11.06
N LEU A 402 10.27 16.12 -10.79
CA LEU A 402 10.74 17.13 -11.72
C LEU A 402 12.20 17.45 -11.39
N ILE A 403 13.09 17.31 -12.37
CA ILE A 403 14.41 17.96 -12.35
C ILE A 403 14.26 19.34 -12.96
N ALA A 404 14.66 20.37 -12.22
CA ALA A 404 14.63 21.76 -12.68
C ALA A 404 15.80 22.57 -12.12
N ASP A 405 16.17 23.64 -12.82
CA ASP A 405 17.03 24.68 -12.23
C ASP A 405 16.18 25.63 -11.40
N ASP A 406 16.56 25.84 -10.14
CA ASP A 406 15.89 26.75 -9.21
C ASP A 406 16.56 28.13 -9.26
N LEU A 407 15.94 29.07 -9.96
CA LEU A 407 16.48 30.40 -10.17
C LEU A 407 16.47 31.26 -8.90
N VAL A 408 15.63 30.93 -7.92
CA VAL A 408 15.58 31.68 -6.66
C VAL A 408 16.81 31.38 -5.81
N THR A 409 17.25 30.12 -5.80
CA THR A 409 18.46 29.69 -5.06
C THR A 409 19.73 29.69 -5.91
N GLY A 410 19.59 29.74 -7.24
CA GLY A 410 20.70 29.60 -8.19
C GLY A 410 21.17 28.15 -8.37
N GLU A 411 20.45 27.18 -7.79
CA GLU A 411 20.80 25.77 -7.86
C GLU A 411 20.40 25.15 -9.20
N GLN A 412 21.29 24.32 -9.76
CA GLN A 412 21.01 23.57 -10.98
C GLN A 412 20.57 22.13 -10.67
N GLU A 413 19.74 21.58 -11.56
CA GLU A 413 19.27 20.18 -11.55
C GLU A 413 18.75 19.72 -10.18
N ARG A 414 17.95 20.57 -9.54
CA ARG A 414 17.27 20.24 -8.29
C ARG A 414 16.06 19.35 -8.56
N VAL A 415 15.86 18.35 -7.71
CA VAL A 415 14.74 17.42 -7.80
C VAL A 415 13.58 17.90 -6.93
N PHE A 416 12.39 18.00 -7.52
CA PHE A 416 11.14 18.38 -6.87
C PHE A 416 10.13 17.26 -7.02
N ARG A 417 9.35 17.02 -5.98
CA ARG A 417 8.20 16.10 -6.03
C ARG A 417 7.02 16.80 -6.69
N VAL A 418 6.48 16.24 -7.77
CA VAL A 418 5.42 16.93 -8.55
C VAL A 418 4.11 16.99 -7.76
N ASP A 419 3.81 15.98 -6.94
CA ASP A 419 2.64 15.93 -6.05
C ASP A 419 2.66 17.01 -4.94
N ARG A 420 3.83 17.64 -4.70
CA ARG A 420 4.01 18.72 -3.74
C ARG A 420 4.00 20.12 -4.34
N LEU A 421 3.73 20.23 -5.64
CA LEU A 421 3.45 21.52 -6.27
C LEU A 421 2.00 21.88 -5.95
N LEU A 422 1.80 22.99 -5.24
CA LEU A 422 0.48 23.52 -4.89
C LEU A 422 -0.08 24.40 -6.02
N GLU A 423 0.80 25.14 -6.69
CA GLU A 423 0.47 25.97 -7.84
C GLU A 423 1.60 25.89 -8.88
N CYS A 424 1.23 26.00 -10.16
CA CYS A 424 2.18 26.06 -11.28
C CYS A 424 1.64 26.99 -12.36
N ASN A 425 2.32 28.11 -12.56
CA ASN A 425 1.94 29.13 -13.54
C ASN A 425 3.12 29.44 -14.46
N GLU A 426 2.88 29.58 -15.76
CA GLU A 426 3.91 30.06 -16.67
C GLU A 426 4.28 31.52 -16.35
N THR A 427 5.56 31.83 -16.42
CA THR A 427 6.08 33.19 -16.22
C THR A 427 6.07 34.04 -17.49
N GLY A 428 5.88 33.40 -18.65
CA GLY A 428 6.03 34.00 -19.98
C GLY A 428 7.46 33.95 -20.54
N TYR A 429 8.47 33.66 -19.72
CA TYR A 429 9.85 33.51 -20.17
C TYR A 429 10.12 32.09 -20.71
N SER A 430 11.03 31.99 -21.66
CA SER A 430 11.59 30.72 -22.16
C SER A 430 13.03 30.57 -21.73
N PHE A 431 13.52 29.33 -21.68
CA PHE A 431 14.92 29.02 -21.37
C PHE A 431 15.48 28.05 -22.42
N GLU A 432 16.81 27.88 -22.45
CA GLU A 432 17.44 26.89 -23.31
C GLU A 432 17.37 25.50 -22.66
N SER A 433 16.58 24.60 -23.25
CA SER A 433 16.45 23.23 -22.75
C SER A 433 17.70 22.42 -23.06
N ARG A 434 18.08 21.53 -22.13
CA ARG A 434 19.23 20.62 -22.25
C ARG A 434 18.84 19.22 -21.78
N PRO A 435 19.43 18.15 -22.37
CA PRO A 435 19.19 16.80 -21.90
C PRO A 435 19.77 16.61 -20.49
N VAL A 436 18.99 16.03 -19.59
CA VAL A 436 19.40 15.64 -18.24
C VAL A 436 19.01 14.18 -18.03
N VAL A 437 19.80 13.45 -17.23
CA VAL A 437 19.52 12.06 -16.85
C VAL A 437 19.54 11.95 -15.33
N PHE A 438 18.53 11.30 -14.77
CA PHE A 438 18.52 10.94 -13.36
C PHE A 438 19.43 9.71 -13.14
N GLU A 439 20.59 9.91 -12.53
CA GLU A 439 21.52 8.80 -12.23
C GLU A 439 21.31 8.20 -10.83
N ARG A 440 21.15 9.06 -9.82
CA ARG A 440 20.99 8.67 -8.42
C ARG A 440 20.41 9.79 -7.58
N TRP A 441 19.80 9.42 -6.46
CA TRP A 441 19.42 10.34 -5.42
C TRP A 441 20.65 11.08 -4.88
N LYS A 442 20.60 12.41 -4.93
CA LYS A 442 21.58 13.28 -4.28
C LYS A 442 20.85 13.99 -3.14
N PHE A 443 20.88 13.41 -1.95
CA PHE A 443 20.39 14.10 -0.75
C PHE A 443 21.19 15.40 -0.59
N ARG A 444 20.49 16.53 -0.38
CA ARG A 444 21.12 17.84 -0.18
C ARG A 444 20.84 18.32 1.24
N GLY A 445 21.84 18.96 1.86
CA GLY A 445 21.82 19.36 3.28
C GLY A 445 22.69 18.46 4.16
N THR A 446 22.65 18.67 5.47
CA THR A 446 23.32 17.78 6.44
C THR A 446 22.53 16.48 6.50
N VAL A 447 23.07 15.43 5.88
CA VAL A 447 22.56 14.07 6.03
C VAL A 447 23.12 13.51 7.33
N LEU A 448 22.23 13.02 8.18
CA LEU A 448 22.60 12.30 9.39
C LEU A 448 22.39 10.80 9.18
N ASP A 449 23.38 10.03 9.58
CA ASP A 449 23.17 8.59 9.78
C ASP A 449 22.32 8.41 11.03
N ALA A 450 21.24 7.64 10.89
CA ALA A 450 20.34 7.32 11.98
C ALA A 450 20.08 5.82 12.05
N GLU A 451 20.02 5.32 13.29
CA GLU A 451 19.62 3.98 13.63
C GLU A 451 18.19 4.01 14.14
N LEU A 452 17.30 3.32 13.44
CA LEU A 452 15.88 3.23 13.78
C LEU A 452 15.58 1.86 14.38
N TYR A 453 14.74 1.83 15.41
CA TYR A 453 14.03 0.63 15.81
C TYR A 453 12.61 0.72 15.28
N ILE A 454 12.18 -0.31 14.56
CA ILE A 454 10.86 -0.39 13.94
C ILE A 454 10.15 -1.60 14.53
N ALA A 455 8.98 -1.36 15.10
CA ALA A 455 8.16 -2.38 15.74
C ALA A 455 7.67 -3.44 14.74
N PRO A 456 7.32 -4.66 15.21
CA PRO A 456 6.76 -5.71 14.36
C PRO A 456 5.58 -5.23 13.50
N GLY A 457 5.40 -5.87 12.34
CA GLY A 457 4.32 -5.53 11.40
C GLY A 457 4.62 -4.37 10.43
N ASN A 458 5.78 -3.71 10.57
CA ASN A 458 6.18 -2.56 9.74
C ASN A 458 7.19 -2.88 8.63
N GLU A 459 7.24 -4.13 8.16
CA GLU A 459 8.18 -4.55 7.11
C GLU A 459 8.06 -3.77 5.79
N TRP A 460 6.91 -3.13 5.56
CA TRP A 460 6.67 -2.26 4.41
C TRP A 460 7.69 -1.12 4.31
N VAL A 461 8.31 -0.70 5.42
CA VAL A 461 9.32 0.37 5.45
C VAL A 461 10.50 0.02 4.53
N LEU A 462 10.95 -1.24 4.56
CA LEU A 462 12.04 -1.75 3.71
C LEU A 462 11.72 -1.71 2.21
N ASP A 463 10.44 -1.65 1.85
CA ASP A 463 9.99 -1.53 0.47
C ASP A 463 9.82 -0.06 0.02
N ARG A 464 9.82 0.90 0.96
CA ARG A 464 9.55 2.32 0.68
C ARG A 464 10.75 3.24 0.84
N ILE A 465 11.68 2.91 1.74
CA ILE A 465 12.82 3.76 2.03
C ILE A 465 14.12 3.07 1.62
N GLU A 466 15.12 3.89 1.31
CA GLU A 466 16.47 3.40 1.10
C GLU A 466 17.12 3.15 2.45
N THR A 467 17.65 1.95 2.63
CA THR A 467 18.32 1.53 3.86
C THR A 467 19.77 1.20 3.53
N LYS A 468 20.68 1.70 4.37
CA LYS A 468 22.10 1.34 4.34
C LYS A 468 22.29 -0.10 4.81
N ASP A 469 21.50 -0.52 5.78
CA ASP A 469 21.48 -1.87 6.32
C ASP A 469 20.20 -2.13 7.11
N HIS A 470 19.93 -3.40 7.43
CA HIS A 470 18.84 -3.78 8.31
C HIS A 470 19.09 -5.12 9.01
N ILE A 471 18.54 -5.27 10.22
CA ILE A 471 18.43 -6.55 10.94
C ILE A 471 16.96 -6.75 11.28
N ILE A 472 16.42 -7.93 10.97
CA ILE A 472 15.06 -8.34 11.37
C ILE A 472 15.21 -9.35 12.50
N ASN A 473 14.56 -9.06 13.64
CA ASN A 473 14.55 -9.90 14.82
C ASN A 473 13.51 -11.04 14.67
N GLU A 474 13.57 -12.04 15.53
CA GLU A 474 12.67 -13.21 15.48
C GLU A 474 11.19 -12.84 15.67
N ASP A 475 10.91 -11.77 16.42
CA ASP A 475 9.57 -11.23 16.65
C ASP A 475 9.04 -10.38 15.49
N GLY A 476 9.84 -10.18 14.44
CA GLY A 476 9.50 -9.34 13.29
C GLY A 476 9.79 -7.86 13.47
N SER A 477 10.30 -7.42 14.62
CA SER A 477 10.86 -6.07 14.79
C SER A 477 12.16 -5.93 14.01
N MET A 478 12.60 -4.70 13.75
CA MET A 478 13.82 -4.47 12.97
C MET A 478 14.62 -3.25 13.38
N PHE A 479 15.93 -3.38 13.22
CA PHE A 479 16.86 -2.26 13.25
C PHE A 479 17.20 -1.83 11.83
N LEU A 480 17.08 -0.54 11.53
CA LEU A 480 17.39 0.04 10.22
C LEU A 480 18.50 1.08 10.34
N TRP A 481 19.49 1.01 9.46
CA TRP A 481 20.46 2.08 9.27
C TRP A 481 20.04 2.89 8.05
N VAL A 482 19.80 4.17 8.24
CA VAL A 482 19.26 5.05 7.19
C VAL A 482 19.99 6.39 7.14
N GLU A 483 19.94 7.02 5.98
CA GLU A 483 20.33 8.41 5.81
C GLU A 483 19.11 9.31 5.95
N VAL A 484 19.17 10.23 6.92
CA VAL A 484 18.09 11.17 7.20
C VAL A 484 18.50 12.57 6.75
N ALA A 485 17.80 13.08 5.75
CA ALA A 485 17.98 14.45 5.25
C ALA A 485 16.89 15.42 5.75
N SER A 486 15.83 14.91 6.39
CA SER A 486 14.67 15.70 6.84
C SER A 486 14.09 15.12 8.13
N ARG A 487 14.01 15.95 9.18
CA ARG A 487 13.41 15.57 10.47
C ARG A 487 11.91 15.39 10.33
N GLY A 488 11.22 16.30 9.65
CA GLY A 488 9.78 16.22 9.43
C GLY A 488 9.39 14.96 8.65
N TRP A 489 10.18 14.57 7.64
CA TRP A 489 10.00 13.28 6.96
C TRP A 489 10.15 12.09 7.91
N LEU A 490 11.20 12.07 8.73
CA LEU A 490 11.44 10.98 9.67
C LEU A 490 10.30 10.86 10.69
N GLY A 491 9.81 11.99 11.21
CA GLY A 491 8.66 12.04 12.11
C GLY A 491 7.40 11.44 11.49
N ARG A 492 7.04 11.85 10.26
CA ARG A 492 5.88 11.28 9.55
C ARG A 492 6.05 9.79 9.26
N LEU A 493 7.27 9.33 8.93
CA LEU A 493 7.54 7.92 8.70
C LEU A 493 7.29 7.10 9.98
N LEU A 494 7.90 7.50 11.10
CA LEU A 494 7.83 6.77 12.36
C LEU A 494 6.43 6.83 12.98
N LEU A 495 5.72 7.96 12.88
CA LEU A 495 4.32 8.06 13.31
C LEU A 495 3.42 7.03 12.61
N ARG A 496 3.67 6.75 11.33
CA ARG A 496 2.94 5.71 10.59
C ARG A 496 3.30 4.29 11.04
N CYS A 497 4.49 4.09 11.61
CA CYS A 497 4.93 2.82 12.16
C CYS A 497 4.40 2.55 13.58
N GLY A 498 3.81 3.54 14.24
CA GLY A 498 3.25 3.42 15.58
C GLY A 498 4.25 3.69 16.71
N GLY A 499 3.73 3.76 17.95
CA GLY A 499 4.48 4.27 19.11
C GLY A 499 5.63 3.43 19.63
N ALA A 500 5.73 2.17 19.21
CA ALA A 500 6.87 1.34 19.54
C ALA A 500 8.06 1.55 18.57
N SER A 501 7.87 2.27 17.46
CA SER A 501 8.96 2.58 16.51
C SER A 501 9.60 3.93 16.84
N CYS A 502 10.92 3.99 16.88
CA CYS A 502 11.65 5.18 17.31
C CYS A 502 13.03 5.30 16.66
N VAL A 503 13.66 6.43 16.89
CA VAL A 503 15.09 6.60 16.62
C VAL A 503 15.86 6.11 17.84
N VAL A 504 16.84 5.24 17.64
CA VAL A 504 17.76 4.76 18.68
C VAL A 504 18.96 5.69 18.78
N SER A 505 19.49 6.13 17.63
CA SER A 505 20.59 7.09 17.55
C SER A 505 20.49 7.87 16.23
N PRO A 506 21.02 9.12 16.18
CA PRO A 506 21.66 9.85 17.27
C PRO A 506 20.66 10.47 18.25
N ASP A 507 21.12 10.83 19.46
CA ASP A 507 20.31 11.45 20.52
C ASP A 507 19.55 12.69 20.05
N SER A 508 20.12 13.43 19.11
CA SER A 508 19.48 14.61 18.52
C SER A 508 18.16 14.30 17.82
N LEU A 509 17.94 13.06 17.37
CA LEU A 509 16.74 12.62 16.64
C LEU A 509 15.74 11.81 17.50
N GLN A 510 16.09 11.39 18.72
CA GLN A 510 15.22 10.56 19.57
C GLN A 510 13.85 11.21 19.89
N GLY A 511 13.81 12.54 20.01
CA GLY A 511 12.58 13.30 20.31
C GLY A 511 11.61 13.47 19.13
N VAL A 512 12.00 13.13 17.90
CA VAL A 512 11.27 13.45 16.67
C VAL A 512 9.81 13.00 16.70
N VAL A 513 9.53 11.80 17.19
CA VAL A 513 8.15 11.24 17.21
C VAL A 513 7.29 11.97 18.23
N ALA A 514 7.82 12.19 19.44
CA ALA A 514 7.09 12.84 20.53
C ALA A 514 6.82 14.32 20.20
N GLU A 515 7.82 15.04 19.71
CA GLU A 515 7.68 16.42 19.23
C GLU A 515 6.58 16.51 18.17
N ARG A 516 6.63 15.65 17.15
CA ARG A 516 5.63 15.65 16.07
C ARG A 516 4.23 15.27 16.56
N ALA A 517 4.13 14.31 17.47
CA ALA A 517 2.86 13.95 18.09
C ALA A 517 2.28 15.12 18.89
N GLN A 518 3.11 15.88 19.62
CA GLN A 518 2.68 17.09 20.35
C GLN A 518 2.17 18.17 19.41
N GLU A 519 2.87 18.42 18.29
CA GLU A 519 2.45 19.41 17.28
C GLU A 519 1.08 19.06 16.69
N ILE A 520 0.85 17.80 16.33
CA ILE A 520 -0.43 17.33 15.81
C ILE A 520 -1.51 17.41 16.90
N ARG A 521 -1.19 16.97 18.12
CA ARG A 521 -2.12 16.99 19.26
C ARG A 521 -2.56 18.42 19.62
N ALA A 522 -1.67 19.40 19.49
CA ALA A 522 -1.95 20.81 19.76
C ALA A 522 -3.04 21.40 18.84
N GLN A 523 -3.42 20.71 17.76
CA GLN A 523 -4.51 21.14 16.87
C GLN A 523 -5.91 20.79 17.37
N TYR A 524 -6.00 19.93 18.38
CA TYR A 524 -7.28 19.36 18.85
C TYR A 524 -7.82 20.05 20.12
N VAL A 525 -7.38 21.28 20.40
CA VAL A 525 -7.75 22.11 21.56
C VAL A 525 -9.25 22.37 21.66
#